data_AF-A0A1B6EKC5-F1
#
_entry.id   AF-A0A1B6EKC5-F1
#
_cell.length_a   1.000
_cell.length_b   1.000
_cell.length_c   1.000
_cell.angle_alpha   90.00
_cell.angle_beta   90.00
_cell.angle_gamma   90.00
#
_symmetry.space_group_name_H-M   'P 1'
#
loop_
_entity.id
_entity.type
_entity.pdbx_description
1 polymer ?
#
loop_
_entity_poly.entity_id
_entity_poly.type
_entity_poly.pdbx_seq_one_letter_code
_entity_poly.pdbx_strand_id
1 'polypeptide(L)'
;GSATTVKDNFKAKFVNWKGKGSVSQSAEDYLVFHKFGHQLMNENSPDKDKVMSDFLHKLRGTINHTNVRLYVNAFLNRKDLPLKQYKSDILLITGVLSSYANVVEKLFQDLDKNKATLLRIERAGDVLNESPAKVAHSILLFTKGQGLLTSVTLPGVERQRTFSGSSIDMERPRRFSRGLSMEEYDKPNLRRLSITVGEVPIQTSK
;
A
#
# COMPACT_ATOMS: atom_id res chain seq x y z
N GLY A 1 -3.31 17.38 3.69
CA GLY A 1 -3.26 17.55 2.24
C GLY A 1 -4.31 18.57 1.87
N SER A 2 -3.93 19.84 1.79
CA SER A 2 -4.88 20.93 1.57
C SER A 2 -5.39 20.92 0.13
N ALA A 3 -6.68 21.19 -0.06
CA ALA A 3 -7.31 21.33 -1.37
C ALA A 3 -6.63 22.42 -2.20
N THR A 4 -6.24 23.51 -1.54
CA THR A 4 -5.46 24.61 -2.10
C THR A 4 -4.13 24.12 -2.65
N THR A 5 -3.39 23.30 -1.88
CA THR A 5 -2.13 22.71 -2.35
C THR A 5 -2.29 21.84 -3.59
N VAL A 6 -3.36 21.06 -3.71
CA VAL A 6 -3.60 20.24 -4.91
C VAL A 6 -3.96 21.07 -6.13
N LYS A 7 -4.81 22.09 -5.94
CA LYS A 7 -5.21 23.01 -7.02
C LYS A 7 -4.03 23.83 -7.53
N ASP A 8 -3.18 24.31 -6.63
CA ASP A 8 -1.99 25.09 -6.98
C ASP A 8 -0.92 24.23 -7.64
N ASN A 9 -0.71 23.00 -7.14
CA ASN A 9 0.22 22.04 -7.77
C ASN A 9 -0.24 21.68 -9.19
N PHE A 10 -1.55 21.46 -9.37
CA PHE A 10 -2.13 21.27 -10.69
C PHE A 10 -1.87 22.48 -11.59
N LYS A 11 -2.24 23.70 -11.16
CA LYS A 11 -2.05 24.91 -11.98
C LYS A 11 -0.59 25.11 -12.37
N ALA A 12 0.35 24.97 -11.44
CA ALA A 12 1.77 25.14 -11.69
C ALA A 12 2.30 24.14 -12.73
N LYS A 13 1.96 22.85 -12.57
CA LYS A 13 2.42 21.80 -13.49
C LYS A 13 1.66 21.79 -14.82
N PHE A 14 0.40 22.20 -14.83
CA PHE A 14 -0.41 22.31 -16.03
C PHE A 14 0.10 23.43 -16.96
N VAL A 15 0.51 24.57 -16.40
CA VAL A 15 1.16 25.65 -17.17
C VAL A 15 2.45 25.15 -17.81
N ASN A 16 3.21 24.30 -17.11
CA ASN A 16 4.41 23.68 -17.67
C ASN A 16 4.07 22.70 -18.80
N TRP A 17 2.94 21.99 -18.73
CA TRP A 17 2.51 21.02 -19.75
C TRP A 17 1.92 21.66 -21.01
N LYS A 18 0.99 22.61 -20.89
CA LYS A 18 0.28 23.23 -22.05
C LYS A 18 0.86 24.57 -22.53
N GLY A 19 1.90 25.08 -21.88
CA GLY A 19 2.47 26.39 -22.16
C GLY A 19 1.58 27.55 -21.70
N LYS A 20 2.16 28.76 -21.61
CA LYS A 20 1.52 29.96 -21.02
C LYS A 20 0.25 30.47 -21.76
N GLY A 21 -0.14 29.92 -22.91
CA GLY A 21 -1.14 30.49 -23.81
C GLY A 21 -2.49 29.74 -23.94
N SER A 22 -2.61 28.48 -23.51
CA SER A 22 -3.84 27.69 -23.67
C SER A 22 -4.52 27.44 -22.31
N VAL A 23 -5.16 28.47 -21.76
CA VAL A 23 -5.94 28.37 -20.50
C VAL A 23 -7.40 28.00 -20.80
N SER A 24 -7.64 26.99 -21.64
CA SER A 24 -8.93 26.29 -21.57
C SER A 24 -8.79 25.20 -20.53
N GLN A 25 -9.20 25.48 -19.29
CA GLN A 25 -9.22 24.49 -18.20
C GLN A 25 -10.47 23.62 -18.35
N SER A 26 -10.48 22.74 -19.36
CA SER A 26 -11.54 21.74 -19.47
C SER A 26 -11.44 20.74 -18.31
N ALA A 27 -12.58 20.21 -17.87
CA ALA A 27 -12.62 19.11 -16.92
C ALA A 27 -11.86 17.87 -17.45
N GLU A 28 -11.87 17.68 -18.77
CA GLU A 28 -11.11 16.62 -19.45
C GLU A 28 -9.60 16.84 -19.34
N ASP A 29 -9.13 18.06 -19.60
CA ASP A 29 -7.72 18.45 -19.47
C ASP A 29 -7.20 18.23 -18.04
N TYR A 30 -8.02 18.55 -17.04
CA TYR A 30 -7.73 18.26 -15.64
C TYR A 30 -7.57 16.75 -15.40
N LEU A 31 -8.50 15.93 -15.88
CA LEU A 31 -8.48 14.49 -15.66
C LEU A 31 -7.31 13.80 -16.36
N VAL A 32 -6.99 14.20 -17.59
CA VAL A 32 -5.83 13.71 -18.33
C VAL A 32 -4.56 13.96 -17.53
N PHE A 33 -4.34 15.21 -17.09
CA PHE A 33 -3.17 15.54 -16.30
C PHE A 33 -3.19 14.85 -14.93
N HIS A 34 -4.35 14.75 -14.27
CA HIS A 34 -4.47 14.07 -12.98
C HIS A 34 -4.09 12.58 -13.08
N LYS A 35 -4.45 11.92 -14.18
CA LYS A 35 -4.17 10.49 -14.40
C LYS A 35 -2.76 10.22 -14.92
N PHE A 36 -2.28 11.03 -15.86
CA PHE A 36 -1.05 10.78 -16.61
C PHE A 36 0.03 11.86 -16.42
N GLY A 37 -0.13 12.77 -15.47
CA GLY A 37 0.81 13.88 -15.28
C GLY A 37 2.26 13.43 -15.11
N HIS A 38 2.51 12.26 -14.53
CA HIS A 38 3.86 11.68 -14.42
C HIS A 38 4.43 11.21 -15.76
N GLN A 39 3.59 10.72 -16.67
CA GLN A 39 3.98 10.28 -18.01
C GLN A 39 4.13 11.48 -18.95
N LEU A 40 3.21 12.44 -18.89
CA LEU A 40 3.21 13.63 -19.74
C LEU A 40 4.43 14.52 -19.50
N MET A 41 4.82 14.67 -18.23
CA MET A 41 6.03 15.42 -17.85
C MET A 41 7.34 14.69 -18.16
N ASN A 42 7.31 13.40 -18.50
CA ASN A 42 8.50 12.63 -18.86
C ASN A 42 8.68 12.62 -20.38
N GLU A 43 9.66 13.35 -20.91
CA GLU A 43 9.91 13.51 -22.35
C GLU A 43 10.12 12.19 -23.11
N ASN A 44 10.58 11.13 -22.43
CA ASN A 44 10.95 9.85 -23.05
C ASN A 44 9.78 8.85 -23.25
N SER A 45 8.52 9.25 -23.05
CA SER A 45 7.38 8.34 -23.29
C SER A 45 6.86 8.46 -24.73
N PRO A 46 7.08 7.44 -25.61
CA PRO A 46 6.78 7.54 -27.04
C PRO A 46 5.28 7.45 -27.38
N ASP A 47 4.39 7.21 -26.39
CA ASP A 47 2.97 6.93 -26.63
C ASP A 47 1.99 7.94 -26.00
N LYS A 48 2.46 9.13 -25.59
CA LYS A 48 1.65 10.12 -24.85
C LYS A 48 0.32 10.45 -25.52
N ASP A 49 0.37 10.78 -26.81
CA ASP A 49 -0.81 11.23 -27.56
C ASP A 49 -1.82 10.10 -27.74
N LYS A 50 -1.33 8.87 -27.95
CA LYS A 50 -2.17 7.69 -28.07
C LYS A 50 -2.90 7.38 -26.75
N VAL A 51 -2.15 7.32 -25.65
CA VAL A 51 -2.72 7.07 -24.31
C VAL A 51 -3.75 8.14 -23.92
N MET A 52 -3.46 9.41 -24.22
CA MET A 52 -4.38 10.52 -23.98
C MET A 52 -5.64 10.40 -24.83
N SER A 53 -5.50 10.13 -26.13
CA SER A 53 -6.61 9.96 -27.06
C SER A 53 -7.52 8.80 -26.63
N ASP A 54 -6.94 7.64 -26.30
CA ASP A 54 -7.67 6.46 -25.85
C ASP A 54 -8.43 6.74 -24.53
N PHE A 55 -7.80 7.46 -23.60
CA PHE A 55 -8.46 7.86 -22.35
C PHE A 55 -9.63 8.82 -22.59
N LEU A 56 -9.45 9.84 -23.43
CA LEU A 56 -10.51 10.80 -23.75
C LEU A 56 -11.66 10.13 -24.51
N HIS A 57 -11.35 9.24 -25.45
CA HIS A 57 -12.37 8.47 -26.16
C HIS A 57 -13.19 7.64 -25.17
N LYS A 58 -12.54 6.93 -24.24
CA LYS A 58 -13.22 6.15 -23.21
C LYS A 58 -14.04 7.04 -22.29
N LEU A 59 -13.48 8.16 -21.82
CA LEU A 59 -14.16 9.10 -20.93
C LEU A 59 -15.46 9.63 -21.55
N ARG A 60 -15.41 10.05 -22.82
CA ARG A 60 -16.57 10.55 -23.57
C ARG A 60 -17.60 9.46 -23.89
N GLY A 61 -17.16 8.22 -24.10
CA GLY A 61 -18.04 7.10 -24.43
C GLY A 61 -18.70 6.42 -23.23
N THR A 62 -18.13 6.55 -22.02
CA THR A 62 -18.56 5.77 -20.85
C THR A 62 -19.20 6.58 -19.74
N ILE A 63 -18.95 7.89 -19.67
CA ILE A 63 -19.40 8.74 -18.56
C ILE A 63 -20.07 9.99 -19.12
N ASN A 64 -21.16 10.42 -18.46
CA ASN A 64 -21.82 11.68 -18.78
C ASN A 64 -20.87 12.88 -18.56
N HIS A 65 -20.56 13.60 -19.63
CA HIS A 65 -19.62 14.73 -19.62
C HIS A 65 -20.07 15.89 -18.70
N THR A 66 -21.38 16.16 -18.60
CA THR A 66 -21.92 17.20 -17.69
C THR A 66 -21.63 16.85 -16.23
N ASN A 67 -21.82 15.58 -15.85
CA ASN A 67 -21.54 15.10 -14.50
C ASN A 67 -20.05 15.10 -14.19
N VAL A 68 -19.21 14.73 -15.16
CA VAL A 68 -17.75 14.82 -15.03
C VAL A 68 -17.31 16.25 -14.72
N ARG A 69 -17.85 17.23 -15.43
CA ARG A 69 -17.55 18.64 -15.18
C ARG A 69 -17.92 19.08 -13.76
N LEU A 70 -19.11 18.68 -13.29
CA LEU A 70 -19.55 18.96 -11.93
C LEU A 70 -18.66 18.28 -10.88
N TYR A 71 -18.25 17.03 -11.13
CA TYR A 71 -17.35 16.29 -10.25
C TYR A 71 -15.98 16.97 -10.12
N VAL A 72 -15.37 17.34 -11.25
CA VAL A 72 -14.07 18.05 -11.23
C VAL A 72 -14.19 19.38 -10.50
N ASN A 73 -15.26 20.13 -10.75
CA ASN A 73 -15.51 21.39 -10.05
C ASN A 73 -15.66 21.20 -8.53
N ALA A 74 -16.41 20.19 -8.10
CA ALA A 74 -16.56 19.84 -6.69
C ALA A 74 -15.21 19.43 -6.06
N PHE A 75 -14.41 18.63 -6.76
CA PHE A 75 -13.09 18.22 -6.29
C PHE A 75 -12.13 19.40 -6.13
N LEU A 76 -12.11 20.33 -7.09
CA LEU A 76 -11.23 21.50 -7.07
C LEU A 76 -11.60 22.54 -6.00
N ASN A 77 -12.85 22.53 -5.52
CA ASN A 77 -13.34 23.45 -4.49
C ASN A 77 -13.60 22.74 -3.15
N ARG A 78 -13.12 21.50 -2.99
CA ARG A 78 -13.28 20.75 -1.75
C ARG A 78 -12.59 21.46 -0.57
N LYS A 79 -13.08 21.20 0.64
CA LYS A 79 -12.42 21.62 1.88
C LYS A 79 -11.31 20.65 2.26
N ASP A 80 -10.43 21.09 3.15
CA ASP A 80 -9.36 20.26 3.68
C ASP A 80 -9.92 19.10 4.51
N LEU A 81 -9.31 17.93 4.35
CA LEU A 81 -9.72 16.73 5.07
C LEU A 81 -9.15 16.78 6.51
N PRO A 82 -9.98 16.70 7.57
CA PRO A 82 -9.54 16.85 8.96
C PRO A 82 -8.86 15.59 9.51
N LEU A 83 -7.86 15.07 8.80
CA LEU A 83 -7.21 13.79 9.12
C LEU A 83 -6.46 13.80 10.47
N LYS A 84 -6.09 14.98 10.99
CA LYS A 84 -5.47 15.12 12.32
C LYS A 84 -6.38 14.65 13.47
N GLN A 85 -7.70 14.73 13.28
CA GLN A 85 -8.70 14.32 14.26
C GLN A 85 -9.15 12.88 14.06
N TYR A 86 -8.63 12.20 13.03
CA TYR A 86 -9.01 10.84 12.71
C TYR A 86 -8.44 9.87 13.74
N LYS A 87 -9.30 9.02 14.30
CA LYS A 87 -8.93 8.17 15.45
C LYS A 87 -8.25 6.87 15.05
N SER A 88 -8.63 6.31 13.90
CA SER A 88 -8.14 5.03 13.40
C SER A 88 -6.82 5.16 12.66
N ASP A 89 -6.17 4.02 12.41
CA ASP A 89 -4.92 3.99 11.66
C ASP A 89 -5.14 4.34 10.19
N ILE A 90 -4.11 4.94 9.58
CA ILE A 90 -4.16 5.52 8.24
C ILE A 90 -3.01 4.95 7.41
N LEU A 91 -3.33 4.35 6.27
CA LEU A 91 -2.33 3.97 5.27
C LEU A 91 -2.37 4.95 4.10
N LEU A 92 -1.30 5.72 3.94
CA LEU A 92 -1.08 6.56 2.77
C LEU A 92 -0.20 5.82 1.76
N ILE A 93 -0.65 5.73 0.51
CA ILE A 93 0.09 5.08 -0.57
C ILE A 93 0.32 6.09 -1.68
N THR A 94 1.57 6.23 -2.11
CA THR A 94 1.92 7.05 -3.28
C THR A 94 3.04 6.42 -4.09
N GLY A 95 3.03 6.66 -5.39
CA GLY A 95 4.17 6.37 -6.25
C GLY A 95 5.22 7.49 -6.13
N VAL A 96 6.51 7.15 -6.20
CA VAL A 96 7.60 8.13 -6.18
C VAL A 96 7.56 9.06 -7.39
N LEU A 97 7.10 8.55 -8.54
CA LEU A 97 6.97 9.34 -9.77
C LEU A 97 5.62 10.07 -9.86
N SER A 98 4.72 9.89 -8.88
CA SER A 98 3.37 10.45 -8.93
C SER A 98 3.39 11.97 -8.95
N SER A 99 2.51 12.58 -9.76
CA SER A 99 2.34 14.04 -9.80
C SER A 99 1.96 14.63 -8.43
N TYR A 100 1.41 13.83 -7.52
CA TYR A 100 0.96 14.25 -6.19
C TYR A 100 1.83 13.72 -5.04
N ALA A 101 2.98 13.09 -5.31
CA ALA A 101 3.85 12.50 -4.27
C ALA A 101 4.17 13.50 -3.14
N ASN A 102 4.62 14.71 -3.49
CA ASN A 102 4.93 15.77 -2.53
C ASN A 102 3.72 16.20 -1.68
N VAL A 103 2.50 16.12 -2.24
CA VAL A 103 1.28 16.47 -1.49
C VAL A 103 0.96 15.40 -0.46
N VAL A 104 1.12 14.13 -0.81
CA VAL A 104 0.93 12.99 0.10
C VAL A 104 1.99 12.99 1.19
N GLU A 105 3.25 13.29 0.85
CA GLU A 105 4.34 13.40 1.82
C GLU A 105 4.11 14.53 2.82
N LYS A 106 3.70 15.71 2.36
CA LYS A 106 3.30 16.81 3.25
C LYS A 106 2.11 16.43 4.12
N LEU A 107 1.11 15.75 3.54
CA LEU A 107 -0.01 15.25 4.32
C LEU A 107 0.46 14.28 5.42
N PHE A 108 1.39 13.38 5.13
CA PHE A 108 1.93 12.46 6.12
C PHE A 108 2.68 13.19 7.25
N GLN A 109 3.46 14.22 6.93
CA GLN A 109 4.17 15.03 7.93
C GLN A 109 3.23 15.69 8.94
N ASP A 110 2.01 16.03 8.51
CA ASP A 110 0.98 16.63 9.36
C ASP A 110 0.23 15.62 10.25
N LEU A 111 0.45 14.31 10.10
CA LEU A 111 -0.27 13.26 10.83
C LEU A 111 0.54 12.71 12.01
N ASP A 112 -0.18 12.06 12.94
CA ASP A 112 0.44 11.29 14.01
C ASP A 112 1.13 10.05 13.44
N LYS A 113 2.45 9.96 13.63
CA LYS A 113 3.30 8.88 13.10
C LYS A 113 3.03 7.52 13.75
N ASN A 114 2.37 7.50 14.91
CA ASN A 114 1.97 6.26 15.55
C ASN A 114 0.73 5.63 14.88
N LYS A 115 -0.06 6.43 14.16
CA LYS A 115 -1.30 5.99 13.49
C LYS A 115 -1.21 6.00 11.98
N ALA A 116 -0.38 6.87 11.42
CA ALA A 116 -0.20 6.98 9.99
C ALA A 116 1.02 6.19 9.52
N THR A 117 0.88 5.46 8.42
CA THR A 117 1.98 4.82 7.70
C THR A 117 1.99 5.33 6.26
N LEU A 118 3.19 5.67 5.76
CA LEU A 118 3.39 6.10 4.37
C LEU A 118 4.14 5.02 3.59
N LEU A 119 3.51 4.50 2.54
CA LEU A 119 4.13 3.61 1.57
C LEU A 119 4.47 4.38 0.29
N ARG A 120 5.77 4.48 0.00
CA ARG A 120 6.31 5.05 -1.25
C ARG A 120 6.69 3.90 -2.18
N ILE A 121 6.03 3.82 -3.33
CA ILE A 121 6.30 2.78 -4.33
C ILE A 121 7.24 3.34 -5.38
N GLU A 122 8.45 2.80 -5.44
CA GLU A 122 9.46 3.18 -6.43
C GLU A 122 9.04 2.81 -7.85
N ARG A 123 9.53 3.59 -8.83
CA ARG A 123 9.28 3.40 -10.26
C ARG A 123 7.80 3.36 -10.64
N ALA A 124 6.94 3.92 -9.80
CA ALA A 124 5.51 4.03 -10.07
C ALA A 124 5.05 5.50 -9.95
N GLY A 125 4.23 5.95 -10.90
CA GLY A 125 3.40 7.14 -10.77
C GLY A 125 1.94 6.80 -10.50
N ASP A 126 1.40 5.82 -11.24
CA ASP A 126 0.07 5.25 -10.99
C ASP A 126 0.20 3.86 -10.36
N VAL A 127 0.21 3.84 -9.03
CA VAL A 127 0.48 2.64 -8.24
C VAL A 127 -0.49 1.49 -8.49
N LEU A 128 -1.75 1.79 -8.83
CA LEU A 128 -2.76 0.76 -9.05
C LEU A 128 -2.55 0.03 -10.37
N ASN A 129 -2.10 0.75 -11.40
CA ASN A 129 -1.83 0.16 -12.71
C ASN A 129 -0.41 -0.43 -12.79
N GLU A 130 0.60 0.26 -12.24
CA GLU A 130 2.01 -0.09 -12.42
C GLU A 130 2.55 -1.02 -11.32
N SER A 131 1.89 -1.10 -10.16
CA SER A 131 2.34 -1.94 -9.05
C SER A 131 1.20 -2.52 -8.20
N PRO A 132 0.16 -3.15 -8.82
CA PRO A 132 -0.99 -3.67 -8.09
C PRO A 132 -0.61 -4.71 -7.03
N ALA A 133 0.37 -5.57 -7.30
CA ALA A 133 0.83 -6.58 -6.36
C ALA A 133 1.40 -5.98 -5.07
N LYS A 134 2.18 -4.89 -5.16
CA LYS A 134 2.75 -4.20 -3.99
C LYS A 134 1.66 -3.50 -3.18
N VAL A 135 0.67 -2.90 -3.86
CA VAL A 135 -0.48 -2.27 -3.21
C VAL A 135 -1.35 -3.31 -2.48
N ALA A 136 -1.63 -4.45 -3.13
CA ALA A 136 -2.39 -5.54 -2.51
C ALA A 136 -1.65 -6.10 -1.28
N HIS A 137 -0.34 -6.30 -1.39
CA HIS A 137 0.48 -6.79 -0.29
C HIS A 137 0.50 -5.81 0.90
N SER A 138 0.58 -4.50 0.64
CA SER A 138 0.58 -3.51 1.72
C SER A 138 -0.78 -3.37 2.41
N ILE A 139 -1.88 -3.46 1.65
CA ILE A 139 -3.23 -3.50 2.23
C ILE A 139 -3.39 -4.74 3.12
N LEU A 140 -2.90 -5.91 2.68
CA LEU A 140 -2.93 -7.13 3.48
C LEU A 140 -2.10 -6.98 4.77
N LEU A 141 -0.91 -6.39 4.70
CA LEU A 141 -0.09 -6.17 5.88
C LEU A 141 -0.73 -5.17 6.85
N PHE A 142 -1.32 -4.10 6.33
CA PHE A 142 -2.01 -3.09 7.12
C PHE A 142 -3.23 -3.68 7.85
N THR A 143 -4.09 -4.42 7.14
CA THR A 143 -5.24 -5.10 7.73
C THR A 143 -4.82 -6.13 8.78
N LYS A 144 -3.74 -6.88 8.55
CA LYS A 144 -3.12 -7.75 9.56
C LYS A 144 -2.66 -7.00 10.81
N GLY A 145 -2.07 -5.81 10.64
CA GLY A 145 -1.70 -4.93 11.75
C GLY A 145 -2.91 -4.48 12.57
N GLN A 146 -4.09 -4.37 11.95
CA GLN A 146 -5.36 -4.10 12.63
C GLN A 146 -5.99 -5.34 13.31
N GLY A 147 -5.35 -6.51 13.23
CA GLY A 147 -5.91 -7.77 13.71
C GLY A 147 -6.92 -8.43 12.76
N LEU A 148 -7.08 -7.92 11.53
CA LEU A 148 -7.92 -8.51 10.49
C LEU A 148 -7.10 -9.45 9.60
N LEU A 149 -7.73 -10.45 8.98
CA LEU A 149 -7.07 -11.33 8.00
C LEU A 149 -5.78 -12.00 8.51
N THR A 150 -5.66 -12.26 9.81
CA THR A 150 -4.47 -12.87 10.43
C THR A 150 -4.18 -14.28 9.91
N SER A 151 -5.21 -15.00 9.48
CA SER A 151 -5.13 -16.34 8.89
C SER A 151 -4.60 -16.37 7.45
N VAL A 152 -4.75 -15.28 6.68
CA VAL A 152 -4.34 -15.21 5.27
C VAL A 152 -2.81 -15.31 5.16
N THR A 153 -2.30 -16.20 4.32
CA THR A 153 -0.86 -16.31 4.09
C THR A 153 -0.35 -15.11 3.30
N LEU A 154 0.78 -14.55 3.71
CA LEU A 154 1.42 -13.47 2.95
C LEU A 154 2.02 -14.04 1.66
N PRO A 155 1.80 -13.40 0.49
CA PRO A 155 2.46 -13.79 -0.75
C PRO A 155 3.98 -13.81 -0.57
N GLY A 156 4.64 -14.89 -0.98
CA GLY A 156 6.10 -15.06 -0.83
C GLY A 156 6.57 -15.47 0.57
N VAL A 157 5.68 -15.53 1.56
CA VAL A 157 5.95 -16.14 2.86
C VAL A 157 5.35 -17.53 2.83
N GLU A 158 6.10 -18.48 2.27
CA GLU A 158 5.79 -19.89 2.54
C GLU A 158 5.92 -20.07 4.05
N ARG A 159 4.81 -20.42 4.70
CA ARG A 159 4.88 -20.99 6.04
C ARG A 159 5.61 -22.32 5.86
N GLN A 160 6.94 -22.28 5.92
CA GLN A 160 7.73 -23.41 6.32
C GLN A 160 7.20 -23.75 7.70
N ARG A 161 6.19 -24.63 7.72
CA ARG A 161 5.73 -25.25 8.94
C ARG A 161 7.02 -25.72 9.58
N THR A 162 7.28 -25.29 10.81
CA THR A 162 8.27 -25.94 11.66
C THR A 162 7.75 -27.34 11.98
N PHE A 163 7.58 -28.18 10.96
CA PHE A 163 7.86 -29.58 11.10
C PHE A 163 9.37 -29.63 11.21
N SER A 164 9.85 -29.82 12.42
CA SER A 164 11.16 -30.40 12.69
C SER A 164 11.15 -31.80 12.04
N GLY A 165 11.31 -31.83 10.72
CA GLY A 165 11.52 -33.03 9.91
C GLY A 165 13.01 -33.22 9.79
N SER A 166 13.65 -33.63 10.89
CA SER A 166 14.95 -34.27 10.83
C SER A 166 14.85 -35.47 9.89
N SER A 167 15.83 -35.58 8.99
CA SER A 167 16.27 -36.78 8.28
C SER A 167 15.19 -37.59 7.52
N ILE A 168 15.45 -37.67 6.22
CA ILE A 168 14.96 -38.70 5.31
C ILE A 168 15.21 -40.06 5.97
N ASP A 169 14.15 -40.70 6.48
CA ASP A 169 14.17 -42.12 6.77
C ASP A 169 12.80 -42.69 6.37
N MET A 170 12.83 -43.37 5.23
CA MET A 170 11.71 -43.94 4.51
C MET A 170 11.47 -45.35 5.05
N GLU A 171 10.85 -45.49 6.23
CA GLU A 171 10.23 -46.75 6.67
C GLU A 171 9.62 -46.58 8.07
N ARG A 172 8.36 -46.14 8.15
CA ARG A 172 7.39 -46.47 9.21
C ARG A 172 6.07 -45.73 8.95
N PRO A 173 4.90 -46.39 9.08
CA PRO A 173 3.61 -45.72 8.93
C PRO A 173 3.39 -44.80 10.14
N ARG A 174 3.63 -43.50 9.96
CA ARG A 174 3.43 -42.50 11.01
C ARG A 174 1.92 -42.31 11.23
N ARG A 175 1.43 -42.73 12.40
CA ARG A 175 0.10 -42.36 12.90
C ARG A 175 -0.05 -40.85 12.80
N PHE A 176 -1.07 -40.39 12.07
CA PHE A 176 -1.50 -38.99 12.06
C PHE A 176 -1.69 -38.53 13.52
N SER A 177 -0.78 -37.69 14.02
CA SER A 177 -1.01 -36.98 15.28
C SER A 177 -2.03 -35.89 15.00
N ARG A 178 -3.26 -36.10 15.50
CA ARG A 178 -4.28 -35.05 15.59
C ARG A 178 -3.67 -33.84 16.31
N GLY A 179 -3.88 -32.64 15.76
CA GLY A 179 -3.51 -31.40 16.44
C GLY A 179 -4.28 -31.26 17.75
N LEU A 180 -3.61 -30.78 18.78
CA LEU A 180 -4.20 -30.58 20.11
C LEU A 180 -5.29 -29.50 20.04
N SER A 181 -6.39 -29.74 20.75
CA SER A 181 -7.52 -28.81 20.89
C SER A 181 -7.14 -27.58 21.73
N MET A 182 -7.92 -26.50 21.61
CA MET A 182 -7.72 -25.27 22.40
C MET A 182 -7.72 -25.53 23.91
N GLU A 183 -8.56 -26.46 24.38
CA GLU A 183 -8.63 -26.88 25.79
C GLU A 183 -7.40 -27.69 26.24
N GLU A 184 -6.62 -28.27 25.31
CA GLU A 184 -5.38 -28.97 25.60
C GLU A 184 -4.18 -28.02 25.72
N TYR A 185 -4.24 -26.82 25.12
CA TYR A 185 -3.22 -25.78 25.28
C TYR A 185 -3.31 -25.07 26.64
N ASP A 186 -4.52 -24.96 27.20
CA ASP A 186 -4.74 -24.30 28.48
C ASP A 186 -4.35 -25.15 29.70
N LYS A 187 -3.99 -26.44 29.49
CA LYS A 187 -3.51 -27.31 30.57
C LYS A 187 -2.02 -27.08 30.83
N PRO A 188 -1.62 -26.64 32.03
CA PRO A 188 -0.21 -26.38 32.34
C PRO A 188 0.61 -27.68 32.29
N ASN A 189 1.59 -27.72 31.38
CA ASN A 189 2.47 -28.88 31.21
C ASN A 189 3.65 -28.80 32.20
N LEU A 190 3.51 -29.46 33.34
CA LEU A 190 4.49 -29.48 34.44
C LEU A 190 5.88 -30.00 34.04
N ARG A 191 6.00 -30.74 32.92
CA ARG A 191 7.29 -31.24 32.43
C ARG A 191 8.09 -30.23 31.61
N ARG A 192 7.48 -29.11 31.20
CA ARG A 192 8.18 -28.08 30.41
C ARG A 192 8.92 -27.05 31.28
N LEU A 193 8.72 -27.09 32.60
CA LEU A 193 9.34 -26.17 33.56
C LEU A 193 10.42 -26.81 34.45
N SER A 194 10.78 -28.09 34.26
CA SER A 194 11.90 -28.66 35.01
C SER A 194 13.23 -28.18 34.43
N ILE A 195 13.72 -27.05 34.90
CA ILE A 195 15.14 -26.69 34.85
C ILE A 195 15.84 -27.62 35.85
N THR A 196 16.31 -28.77 35.38
CA THR A 196 17.34 -29.51 36.13
C THR A 196 18.63 -28.73 35.98
N VAL A 197 19.03 -28.02 37.03
CA VAL A 197 20.37 -27.45 37.17
C VAL A 197 21.36 -28.60 37.03
N GLY A 198 22.12 -28.61 35.94
CA GLY A 198 23.18 -29.60 35.74
C GLY A 198 24.28 -29.38 36.77
N GLU A 199 24.37 -30.26 37.77
CA GLU A 199 25.60 -30.40 38.56
C GLU A 199 26.72 -30.86 37.63
N VAL A 200 27.76 -30.04 37.52
CA VAL A 200 29.04 -30.41 36.90
C VAL A 200 29.79 -31.27 37.92
N PRO A 201 30.20 -32.52 37.60
CA PRO A 201 31.00 -33.31 38.51
C PRO A 201 32.41 -32.71 38.59
N ILE A 202 32.83 -32.36 39.81
CA ILE A 202 34.22 -32.03 40.13
C ILE A 202 35.03 -33.33 40.02
N GLN A 203 35.86 -33.46 38.99
CA GLN A 203 36.92 -34.47 38.96
C GLN A 203 38.09 -33.97 39.80
N THR A 204 38.29 -34.62 40.95
CA THR A 204 39.48 -34.48 41.78
C THR A 204 40.66 -35.22 41.16
N SER A 205 41.84 -34.64 41.34
CA SER A 205 43.16 -35.07 40.89
C SER A 205 43.52 -36.52 41.21
N LYS A 206 44.24 -37.17 40.29
CA LYS A 206 45.56 -37.77 40.54
C LYS A 206 46.43 -37.64 39.30
#